data_AF-A0A1G5EPP4-F1
#
_entry.id   AF-A0A1G5EPP4-F1
#
_cell.length_a   1.000
_cell.length_b   1.000
_cell.length_c   1.000
_cell.angle_alpha   90.00
_cell.angle_beta   90.00
_cell.angle_gamma   90.00
#
_symmetry.space_group_name_H-M   'P 1'
#
loop_
_entity.id
_entity.type
_entity.pdbx_description
1 polymer ?
#
loop_
_entity_poly.entity_id
_entity_poly.type
_entity_poly.pdbx_seq_one_letter_code
_entity_poly.pdbx_strand_id
1 'polypeptide(L)'
;MTEKEFFDKLLLAYSEEISEDLPGDGLGYYLEYFLDNYPPEKLELKLTKKIAARIIHEFMVNILKWPDLEWREAGKLKDIYDCRVCAGAIAQVYERGLLGEEQPLVFGLNKTLSSEEAKVLIDKFIEKIKAEAA
;
A
#
# COMPACT_ATOMS: atom_id res chain seq x y z
N MET A 1 3.54 -7.55 11.76
CA MET A 1 4.53 -7.02 10.82
C MET A 1 4.73 -5.53 11.06
N THR A 2 5.95 -5.02 10.91
CA THR A 2 6.26 -3.59 10.99
C THR A 2 6.08 -2.92 9.63
N GLU A 3 6.06 -1.58 9.60
CA GLU A 3 5.95 -0.82 8.35
C GLU A 3 7.11 -1.10 7.40
N LYS A 4 8.35 -1.16 7.94
CA LYS A 4 9.56 -1.46 7.19
C LYS A 4 9.57 -2.90 6.66
N GLU A 5 9.25 -3.87 7.50
CA GLU A 5 9.15 -5.28 7.09
C GLU A 5 8.16 -5.49 5.95
N PHE A 6 7.05 -4.74 5.95
CA PHE A 6 6.04 -4.81 4.90
C PHE A 6 6.58 -4.29 3.57
N PHE A 7 7.21 -3.11 3.58
CA PHE A 7 7.83 -2.52 2.40
C PHE A 7 8.90 -3.44 1.81
N ASP A 8 9.79 -3.98 2.65
CA ASP A 8 10.88 -4.86 2.20
C ASP A 8 10.35 -6.15 1.57
N LYS A 9 9.29 -6.73 2.15
CA LYS A 9 8.64 -7.92 1.58
C LYS A 9 7.91 -7.65 0.28
N LEU A 10 7.28 -6.47 0.15
CA LEU A 10 6.65 -6.06 -1.11
C LEU A 10 7.70 -5.90 -2.21
N LEU A 11 8.82 -5.22 -1.92
CA LEU A 11 9.92 -5.08 -2.88
C LEU A 11 10.49 -6.43 -3.30
N LEU A 12 10.72 -7.33 -2.33
CA LEU A 12 11.22 -8.67 -2.61
C LEU A 12 10.26 -9.45 -3.51
N ALA A 13 8.98 -9.54 -3.14
CA ALA A 13 7.97 -10.25 -3.93
C ALA A 13 7.85 -9.69 -5.36
N TYR A 14 7.87 -8.36 -5.50
CA TYR A 14 7.88 -7.73 -6.82
C TYR A 14 9.13 -8.11 -7.63
N SER A 15 10.31 -8.11 -7.00
CA SER A 15 11.56 -8.45 -7.69
C SER A 15 11.63 -9.91 -8.14
N GLU A 16 11.08 -10.82 -7.33
CA GLU A 16 11.10 -12.27 -7.61
C GLU A 16 10.04 -12.68 -8.63
N GLU A 17 8.87 -12.02 -8.63
CA GLU A 17 7.71 -12.48 -9.40
C GLU A 17 7.35 -11.64 -10.61
N ILE A 18 7.80 -10.38 -10.67
CA ILE A 18 7.41 -9.43 -11.72
C ILE A 18 8.63 -8.95 -12.52
N SER A 19 9.67 -8.42 -11.87
CA SER A 19 10.82 -7.84 -12.56
C SER A 19 12.06 -7.76 -11.67
N GLU A 20 13.19 -8.33 -12.12
CA GLU A 20 14.48 -8.26 -11.41
C GLU A 20 15.03 -6.83 -11.29
N ASP A 21 14.61 -5.92 -12.19
CA ASP A 21 15.01 -4.52 -12.15
C ASP A 21 14.14 -3.76 -11.14
N LEU A 22 14.66 -3.61 -9.92
CA LEU A 22 14.14 -2.61 -8.98
C LEU A 22 14.33 -1.22 -9.60
N PRO A 23 13.30 -0.36 -9.64
CA PRO A 23 13.45 0.99 -10.14
C PRO A 23 14.27 1.80 -9.12
N GLY A 24 15.60 1.81 -9.28
CA GLY A 24 16.50 2.65 -8.49
C GLY A 24 16.16 4.13 -8.63
N ASP A 25 15.52 4.50 -9.74
CA ASP A 25 15.00 5.83 -10.02
C ASP A 25 13.47 5.76 -10.12
N GLY A 26 12.76 6.53 -9.29
CA GLY A 26 11.32 6.74 -9.45
C GLY A 26 10.40 5.98 -8.49
N LEU A 27 10.86 5.63 -7.29
CA LEU A 27 9.98 5.16 -6.19
C LEU A 27 9.11 6.28 -5.61
N GLY A 28 9.55 7.53 -5.77
CA GLY A 28 8.91 8.72 -5.18
C GLY A 28 9.33 8.92 -3.71
N TYR A 29 9.25 10.17 -3.24
CA TYR A 29 9.78 10.59 -1.94
C TYR A 29 9.29 9.75 -0.76
N TYR A 30 8.03 9.27 -0.79
CA TYR A 30 7.46 8.52 0.31
C TYR A 30 8.06 7.11 0.44
N LEU A 31 8.31 6.42 -0.67
CA LEU A 31 8.90 5.08 -0.64
C LEU A 31 10.42 5.13 -0.47
N GLU A 32 11.09 6.14 -1.02
CA GLU A 32 12.53 6.39 -0.77
C GLU A 32 12.83 6.60 0.72
N TYR A 33 11.87 7.15 1.48
CA TYR A 33 11.97 7.26 2.93
C TYR A 33 12.09 5.90 3.62
N PHE A 34 11.53 4.81 3.05
CA PHE A 34 11.63 3.46 3.61
C PHE A 34 12.93 2.72 3.24
N LEU A 35 13.75 3.26 2.33
CA LEU A 35 15.04 2.66 1.98
C LEU A 35 16.11 3.08 3.00
N ASP A 36 16.89 4.11 2.67
CA ASP A 36 18.09 4.50 3.44
C ASP A 36 17.78 5.52 4.54
N ASN A 37 16.62 6.17 4.47
CA ASN A 37 16.24 7.26 5.36
C ASN A 37 15.28 6.84 6.49
N TYR A 38 14.97 5.55 6.61
CA TYR A 38 14.02 5.07 7.60
C TYR A 38 14.69 5.01 8.98
N PRO A 39 14.25 5.83 9.95
CA PRO A 39 15.01 6.04 11.17
C PRO A 39 14.89 4.82 12.11
N PRO A 40 15.98 4.40 12.78
CA PRO A 40 16.00 3.20 13.61
C PRO A 40 14.91 3.15 14.69
N GLU A 41 14.57 4.29 15.29
CA GLU A 41 13.52 4.37 16.32
C GLU A 41 12.11 4.07 15.81
N LYS A 42 11.90 4.03 14.48
CA LYS A 42 10.63 3.68 13.86
C LYS A 42 10.55 2.25 13.36
N LEU A 43 11.62 1.45 13.51
CA LEU A 43 11.65 0.06 13.02
C LEU A 43 10.58 -0.82 13.68
N GLU A 44 10.19 -0.50 14.92
CA GLU A 44 9.18 -1.24 15.68
C GLU A 44 7.73 -0.79 15.41
N LEU A 45 7.52 0.26 14.61
CA LEU A 45 6.17 0.75 14.29
C LEU A 45 5.38 -0.32 13.55
N LYS A 46 4.21 -0.65 14.10
CA LYS A 46 3.33 -1.67 13.55
C LYS A 46 2.63 -1.14 12.30
N LEU A 47 2.52 -2.00 11.29
CA LEU A 47 1.83 -1.68 10.05
C LEU A 47 0.34 -1.43 10.31
N THR A 48 -0.15 -0.25 9.95
CA THR A 48 -1.59 0.06 9.96
C THR A 48 -2.16 0.06 8.54
N LYS A 49 -3.49 -0.11 8.41
CA LYS A 49 -4.19 -0.09 7.11
C LYS A 49 -3.87 1.15 6.29
N LYS A 50 -3.86 2.34 6.90
CA LYS A 50 -3.55 3.58 6.18
C LYS A 50 -2.11 3.61 5.65
N ILE A 51 -1.15 3.04 6.39
CA ILE A 51 0.25 3.02 5.96
C ILE A 51 0.45 1.99 4.85
N ALA A 52 -0.13 0.80 4.98
CA ALA A 52 -0.16 -0.20 3.91
C ALA A 52 -0.78 0.38 2.62
N ALA A 53 -1.91 1.10 2.75
CA ALA A 53 -2.56 1.77 1.63
C ALA A 53 -1.63 2.78 0.93
N ARG A 54 -0.94 3.61 1.70
CA ARG A 54 0.02 4.59 1.15
C ARG A 54 1.19 3.94 0.45
N ILE A 55 1.79 2.91 1.05
CA ILE A 55 2.92 2.19 0.45
C ILE A 55 2.49 1.59 -0.90
N ILE A 56 1.36 0.89 -0.92
CA ILE A 56 0.83 0.26 -2.13
C ILE A 56 0.46 1.29 -3.20
N HIS A 57 -0.22 2.38 -2.85
CA HIS A 57 -0.64 3.39 -3.81
C HIS A 57 0.55 4.10 -4.46
N GLU A 58 1.55 4.49 -3.66
CA GLU A 58 2.77 5.09 -4.21
C GLU A 58 3.50 4.11 -5.13
N PHE A 59 3.49 2.81 -4.81
CA PHE A 59 4.03 1.76 -5.69
C PHE A 59 3.27 1.72 -7.03
N MET A 60 1.94 1.76 -7.00
CA MET A 60 1.11 1.79 -8.21
C MET A 60 1.43 2.97 -9.11
N VAL A 61 1.51 4.18 -8.54
CA VAL A 61 1.68 5.40 -9.32
C VAL A 61 3.12 5.56 -9.80
N ASN A 62 4.09 5.34 -8.92
CA ASN A 62 5.48 5.68 -9.20
C ASN A 62 6.20 4.57 -9.94
N ILE A 63 5.89 3.30 -9.66
CA ILE A 63 6.57 2.16 -10.29
C ILE A 63 5.73 1.62 -11.45
N LEU A 64 4.48 1.26 -11.18
CA LEU A 64 3.61 0.62 -12.18
C LEU A 64 2.99 1.62 -13.16
N LYS A 65 3.10 2.93 -12.87
CA LYS A 65 2.49 4.02 -13.65
C LYS A 65 0.97 3.85 -13.84
N TRP A 66 0.31 3.21 -12.88
CA TRP A 66 -1.13 3.04 -12.91
C TRP A 66 -1.82 4.37 -12.60
N PRO A 67 -2.79 4.81 -13.42
CA PRO A 67 -3.55 6.01 -13.13
C PRO A 67 -4.49 5.77 -11.95
N ASP A 68 -4.79 6.83 -11.20
CA ASP A 68 -5.78 6.80 -10.14
C ASP A 68 -7.19 6.54 -10.72
N LEU A 69 -7.95 5.70 -10.03
CA LEU A 69 -9.38 5.51 -10.27
C LEU A 69 -10.21 6.62 -9.62
N GLU A 70 -11.40 6.83 -10.15
CA GLU A 70 -12.46 7.64 -9.54
C GLU A 70 -12.92 7.04 -8.20
N TRP A 71 -13.10 7.89 -7.18
CA TRP A 71 -13.42 7.47 -5.80
C TRP A 71 -14.91 7.21 -5.61
N ARG A 72 -15.45 6.22 -6.33
CA ARG A 72 -16.89 5.90 -6.35
C ARG A 72 -17.38 5.38 -5.00
N GLU A 73 -17.01 4.16 -4.64
CA GLU A 73 -17.43 3.52 -3.40
C GLU A 73 -16.59 4.00 -2.23
N ALA A 74 -15.29 4.26 -2.45
CA ALA A 74 -14.41 4.82 -1.44
C ALA A 74 -14.87 6.20 -0.96
N GLY A 75 -15.48 7.01 -1.83
CA GLY A 75 -16.03 8.32 -1.47
C GLY A 75 -17.18 8.25 -0.46
N LYS A 76 -17.74 7.05 -0.21
CA LYS A 76 -18.81 6.82 0.78
C LYS A 76 -18.26 6.44 2.17
N LEU A 77 -16.96 6.19 2.30
CA LEU A 77 -16.31 5.87 3.57
C LEU A 77 -16.35 7.10 4.48
N LYS A 78 -16.84 6.92 5.70
CA LYS A 78 -17.05 8.00 6.68
C LYS A 78 -15.75 8.56 7.23
N ASP A 79 -14.72 7.72 7.33
CA ASP A 79 -13.43 8.02 7.95
C ASP A 79 -12.31 8.32 6.93
N ILE A 80 -12.62 8.35 5.62
CA ILE A 80 -11.59 8.53 4.57
C ILE A 80 -10.82 9.86 4.70
N TYR A 81 -11.47 10.90 5.24
CA TYR A 81 -10.87 12.21 5.41
C TYR A 81 -10.23 12.45 6.79
N ASP A 82 -10.29 11.47 7.70
CA ASP A 82 -9.65 11.56 9.02
C ASP A 82 -8.12 11.68 8.89
N CYS A 83 -7.57 11.13 7.81
CA CYS A 83 -6.22 11.43 7.34
C CYS A 83 -6.28 12.01 5.92
N ARG A 84 -6.33 13.34 5.79
CA ARG A 84 -6.41 14.03 4.48
C ARG A 84 -5.31 13.62 3.50
N VAL A 85 -4.08 13.46 4.00
CA VAL A 85 -2.92 13.02 3.18
C VAL A 85 -2.99 11.55 2.78
N CYS A 86 -3.81 10.73 3.47
CA CYS A 86 -3.98 9.32 3.17
C CYS A 86 -5.19 9.04 2.27
N ALA A 87 -6.12 10.00 2.12
CA ALA A 87 -7.43 9.78 1.50
C ALA A 87 -7.32 9.20 0.08
N GLY A 88 -6.43 9.74 -0.75
CA GLY A 88 -6.21 9.23 -2.10
C GLY A 88 -5.72 7.79 -2.12
N ALA A 89 -4.71 7.48 -1.31
CA ALA A 89 -4.17 6.12 -1.21
C ALA A 89 -5.22 5.12 -0.72
N ILE A 90 -6.01 5.49 0.29
CA ILE A 90 -7.11 4.68 0.82
C ILE A 90 -8.14 4.42 -0.29
N ALA A 91 -8.52 5.45 -1.04
CA ALA A 91 -9.46 5.28 -2.15
C ALA A 91 -8.92 4.31 -3.20
N GLN A 92 -7.66 4.45 -3.61
CA GLN A 92 -7.10 3.58 -4.65
C GLN A 92 -7.04 2.11 -4.24
N VAL A 93 -6.61 1.81 -3.02
CA VAL A 93 -6.58 0.40 -2.58
C VAL A 93 -7.98 -0.16 -2.34
N TYR A 94 -8.96 0.68 -2.00
CA TYR A 94 -10.35 0.26 -1.80
C TYR A 94 -11.07 -0.01 -3.13
N GLU A 95 -10.99 0.91 -4.09
CA GLU A 95 -11.60 0.75 -5.42
C GLU A 95 -11.01 -0.44 -6.19
N ARG A 96 -9.73 -0.74 -5.96
CA ARG A 96 -9.05 -1.92 -6.54
C ARG A 96 -9.32 -3.20 -5.76
N GLY A 97 -10.12 -3.13 -4.69
CA GLY A 97 -10.49 -4.25 -3.86
C GLY A 97 -9.33 -4.85 -3.05
N LEU A 98 -8.20 -4.17 -2.90
CA LEU A 98 -7.04 -4.70 -2.16
C LEU A 98 -7.28 -4.66 -0.65
N LEU A 99 -7.79 -3.54 -0.14
CA LEU A 99 -8.16 -3.37 1.26
C LEU A 99 -9.64 -2.95 1.36
N GLY A 100 -10.41 -3.73 2.11
CA GLY A 100 -11.83 -3.46 2.34
C GLY A 100 -12.10 -2.59 3.55
N GLU A 101 -13.37 -2.46 3.91
CA GLU A 101 -13.80 -1.80 5.14
C GLU A 101 -13.57 -2.70 6.38
N GLU A 102 -13.42 -2.08 7.55
CA GLU A 102 -13.40 -2.80 8.84
C GLU A 102 -14.81 -2.95 9.41
N GLN A 103 -15.65 -1.93 9.20
CA GLN A 103 -17.07 -1.92 9.55
C GLN A 103 -17.83 -1.21 8.43
N PRO A 104 -19.16 -1.34 8.34
CA PRO A 104 -19.94 -0.70 7.28
C PRO A 104 -19.62 0.79 7.12
N LEU A 105 -19.08 1.16 5.95
CA LEU A 105 -18.65 2.51 5.59
C LEU A 105 -17.50 3.08 6.44
N VAL A 106 -16.70 2.22 7.08
CA VAL A 106 -15.54 2.62 7.91
C VAL A 106 -14.35 1.80 7.48
N PHE A 107 -13.34 2.46 6.90
CA PHE A 107 -12.11 1.81 6.46
C PHE A 107 -11.29 1.27 7.64
N GLY A 108 -11.28 1.97 8.78
CA GLY A 108 -10.50 1.58 9.94
C GLY A 108 -9.02 1.94 9.77
N LEU A 109 -8.74 3.22 9.49
CA LEU A 109 -7.41 3.74 9.12
C LEU A 109 -6.28 3.26 10.04
N ASN A 110 -6.54 3.24 11.35
CA ASN A 110 -5.54 2.92 12.38
C ASN A 110 -5.54 1.44 12.80
N LYS A 111 -6.32 0.58 12.15
CA LYS A 111 -6.26 -0.87 12.41
C LYS A 111 -4.87 -1.37 12.07
N THR A 112 -4.21 -2.01 13.03
CA THR A 112 -2.96 -2.72 12.81
C THR A 112 -3.22 -3.99 12.02
N LEU A 113 -2.42 -4.24 10.99
CA LEU A 113 -2.46 -5.48 10.22
C LEU A 113 -1.57 -6.55 10.88
N SER A 114 -2.10 -7.76 11.00
CA SER A 114 -1.30 -8.93 11.38
C SER A 114 -0.27 -9.25 10.29
N SER A 115 0.70 -10.09 10.62
CA SER A 115 1.68 -10.54 9.64
C SER A 115 1.05 -11.37 8.52
N GLU A 116 -0.03 -12.08 8.80
CA GLU A 116 -0.80 -12.88 7.85
C GLU A 116 -1.65 -11.98 6.95
N GLU A 117 -2.39 -11.02 7.52
CA GLU A 117 -3.17 -10.05 6.73
C GLU A 117 -2.26 -9.27 5.77
N ALA A 118 -1.09 -8.86 6.24
CA ALA A 118 -0.12 -8.12 5.43
C ALA A 118 0.48 -8.96 4.30
N LYS A 119 0.74 -10.25 4.52
CA LYS A 119 1.20 -11.17 3.45
C LYS A 119 0.11 -11.36 2.39
N VAL A 120 -1.11 -11.67 2.82
CA VAL A 120 -2.26 -11.83 1.91
C VAL A 120 -2.47 -10.58 1.05
N LEU A 121 -2.25 -9.39 1.62
CA LEU A 121 -2.31 -8.14 0.87
C LEU A 121 -1.21 -8.04 -0.20
N ILE A 122 0.03 -8.42 0.12
CA ILE A 122 1.13 -8.45 -0.85
C ILE A 122 0.79 -9.43 -1.98
N ASP A 123 0.44 -10.67 -1.64
CA ASP A 123 0.11 -11.70 -2.62
C ASP A 123 -1.02 -11.24 -3.55
N LYS A 124 -2.08 -10.67 -2.97
CA LYS A 124 -3.21 -10.12 -3.74
C LYS A 124 -2.79 -8.97 -4.66
N PHE A 125 -1.88 -8.12 -4.22
CA PHE A 125 -1.39 -7.02 -5.03
C PHE A 125 -0.51 -7.53 -6.18
N ILE A 126 0.41 -8.46 -5.92
CA ILE A 126 1.25 -9.11 -6.95
C ILE A 126 0.39 -9.81 -8.01
N GLU A 127 -0.60 -10.61 -7.60
CA GLU A 127 -1.53 -11.24 -8.55
C GLU A 127 -2.30 -10.22 -9.37
N LYS A 128 -2.64 -9.07 -8.78
CA LYS A 128 -3.27 -7.97 -9.50
C LYS A 128 -2.34 -7.37 -10.55
N ILE A 129 -1.05 -7.22 -10.25
CA ILE A 129 -0.06 -6.72 -11.21
C ILE A 129 0.04 -7.67 -12.40
N LYS A 130 0.15 -8.97 -12.15
CA LYS A 130 0.19 -9.99 -13.21
C LYS A 130 -1.07 -9.94 -14.08
N ALA A 131 -2.23 -9.75 -13.47
CA ALA A 131 -3.50 -9.67 -14.19
C ALA A 131 -3.66 -8.42 -15.07
N GLU A 132 -3.03 -7.29 -14.74
CA GLU A 132 -3.06 -6.08 -15.58
C GLU A 132 -1.94 -6.05 -16.65
N ALA A 133 -0.92 -6.90 -16.52
CA ALA A 133 0.14 -7.06 -17.51
C ALA A 133 -0.20 -8.09 -18.62
N ALA A 134 -1.26 -8.88 -18.43
CA ALA A 134 -1.75 -9.89 -19.37
C ALA A 134 -2.75 -9.31 -20.39
#